data_AF-A0A8J3IFF1-F1
#
_entry.id   AF-A0A8J3IFF1-F1
#
_cell.length_a   1.000
_cell.length_b   1.000
_cell.length_c   1.000
_cell.angle_alpha   90.00
_cell.angle_beta   90.00
_cell.angle_gamma   90.00
#
_symmetry.space_group_name_H-M   'P 1'
#
loop_
_entity.id
_entity.type
_entity.pdbx_description
1 polymer ?
#
loop_
_entity_poly.entity_id
_entity_poly.type
_entity_poly.pdbx_seq_one_letter_code
_entity_poly.pdbx_strand_id
1 'polypeptide(L)'
;MYGLSMSLVQSEEGAFQFLPFLWEAGADLNTLDSPEATTALQYLVDLTKERLLSIDALNWTQQDAMTQWTAGKAAMCINGPWNLPAARSNAKFNWDVVPLPRGKQEASILGGENWAITVTSQHQAEAWEFIKWTQDQSVLKEYLLGNGTLPSRTDLGKDSAFIQDPKQAVFVKALVTAKPRAYGPNYPKISNYVQQAFQAAISGQKSASTALQAASQSVKPLLPS
;
A
#
# COMPACT_ATOMS: atom_id res chain seq x y z
N MET A 1 -14.86 -19.11 2.00
CA MET A 1 -14.25 -18.04 2.81
C MET A 1 -12.75 -18.21 2.69
N TYR A 2 -12.03 -17.16 2.32
CA TYR A 2 -10.56 -17.10 2.23
C TYR A 2 -9.96 -16.64 3.57
N GLY A 3 -8.67 -16.89 3.78
CA GLY A 3 -7.96 -16.38 4.96
C GLY A 3 -7.66 -14.88 4.85
N LEU A 4 -7.31 -14.41 3.65
CA LEU A 4 -6.85 -13.06 3.37
C LEU A 4 -7.52 -12.49 2.10
N SER A 5 -7.86 -11.21 2.13
CA SER A 5 -8.13 -10.40 0.94
C SER A 5 -7.15 -9.24 0.85
N MET A 6 -6.54 -9.08 -0.32
CA MET A 6 -5.63 -8.00 -0.64
C MET A 6 -5.73 -7.68 -2.13
N SER A 7 -5.22 -6.53 -2.54
CA SER A 7 -5.07 -6.09 -3.92
C SER A 7 -3.75 -6.56 -4.48
N LEU A 8 -3.81 -7.30 -5.58
CA LEU A 8 -2.67 -7.64 -6.42
C LEU A 8 -2.96 -7.27 -7.88
N VAL A 9 -3.87 -6.33 -8.12
CA VAL A 9 -4.16 -5.83 -9.47
C VAL A 9 -2.89 -5.27 -10.12
N GLN A 10 -2.78 -5.40 -11.44
CA GLN A 10 -1.67 -4.86 -12.22
C GLN A 10 -1.76 -3.33 -12.35
N SER A 11 -1.66 -2.65 -11.21
CA SER A 11 -1.61 -1.21 -11.04
C SER A 11 -0.68 -0.87 -9.86
N GLU A 12 -0.54 0.42 -9.56
CA GLU A 12 0.20 0.86 -8.38
C GLU A 12 -0.40 0.33 -7.07
N GLU A 13 -1.69 -0.01 -7.03
CA GLU A 13 -2.31 -0.61 -5.85
C GLU A 13 -1.73 -1.99 -5.52
N GLY A 14 -1.48 -2.83 -6.52
CA GLY A 14 -0.83 -4.13 -6.32
C GLY A 14 0.64 -3.97 -5.93
N ALA A 15 1.38 -3.07 -6.57
CA ALA A 15 2.75 -2.77 -6.19
C ALA A 15 2.85 -2.24 -4.75
N PHE A 16 1.95 -1.32 -4.39
CA PHE A 16 1.85 -0.75 -3.04
C PHE A 16 1.64 -1.81 -1.97
N GLN A 17 0.79 -2.82 -2.23
CA GLN A 17 0.55 -3.89 -1.26
C GLN A 17 1.62 -4.99 -1.27
N PHE A 18 2.35 -5.18 -2.37
CA PHE A 18 3.45 -6.14 -2.45
C PHE A 18 4.74 -5.65 -1.76
N LEU A 19 5.08 -4.37 -1.90
CA LEU A 19 6.35 -3.82 -1.41
C LEU A 19 6.64 -4.04 0.08
N PRO A 20 5.68 -3.92 1.01
CA PRO A 20 5.90 -4.28 2.41
C PRO A 20 6.42 -5.70 2.60
N PHE A 21 5.86 -6.69 1.90
CA PHE A 21 6.34 -8.08 1.98
C PHE A 21 7.76 -8.23 1.47
N LEU A 22 8.12 -7.51 0.39
CA LEU A 22 9.47 -7.48 -0.14
C LEU A 22 10.46 -6.94 0.91
N TRP A 23 10.11 -5.83 1.55
CA TRP A 23 10.92 -5.20 2.59
C TRP A 23 11.00 -6.03 3.87
N GLU A 24 9.90 -6.62 4.33
CA GLU A 24 9.87 -7.52 5.49
C GLU A 24 10.77 -8.74 5.32
N ALA A 25 10.90 -9.26 4.09
CA ALA A 25 11.81 -10.34 3.75
C ALA A 25 13.29 -9.91 3.74
N GLY A 26 13.57 -8.60 3.78
CA GLY A 26 14.92 -8.03 3.74
C GLY A 26 15.41 -7.67 2.32
N ALA A 27 14.53 -7.68 1.33
CA ALA A 27 14.83 -7.26 -0.04
C ALA A 27 14.33 -5.85 -0.34
N ASP A 28 14.73 -5.31 -1.49
CA ASP A 28 14.28 -4.02 -2.01
C ASP A 28 14.31 -4.05 -3.56
N LEU A 29 13.89 -2.97 -4.21
CA LEU A 29 13.80 -2.89 -5.67
C LEU A 29 15.17 -3.04 -6.39
N ASN A 30 16.28 -2.76 -5.71
CA ASN A 30 17.63 -2.98 -6.23
C ASN A 30 18.14 -4.42 -6.03
N THR A 31 17.42 -5.25 -5.27
CA THR A 31 17.77 -6.64 -4.93
C THR A 31 16.65 -7.63 -5.26
N LEU A 32 15.86 -7.35 -6.31
CA LEU A 32 14.75 -8.21 -6.74
C LEU A 32 15.19 -9.64 -7.10
N ASP A 33 16.44 -9.85 -7.51
CA ASP A 33 17.02 -11.17 -7.83
C ASP A 33 17.53 -11.94 -6.59
N SER A 34 17.32 -11.42 -5.38
CA SER A 34 17.75 -12.08 -4.14
C SER A 34 16.85 -13.26 -3.71
N PRO A 35 17.38 -14.19 -2.90
CA PRO A 35 16.57 -15.21 -2.22
C PRO A 35 15.49 -14.60 -1.32
N GLU A 36 15.77 -13.47 -0.67
CA GLU A 36 14.82 -12.70 0.14
C GLU A 36 13.62 -12.24 -0.70
N ALA A 37 13.87 -11.64 -1.86
CA ALA A 37 12.81 -11.22 -2.77
C ALA A 37 11.97 -12.40 -3.27
N THR A 38 12.65 -13.52 -3.59
CA THR A 38 11.98 -14.76 -3.98
C THR A 38 11.09 -15.29 -2.86
N THR A 39 11.55 -15.23 -1.61
CA THR A 39 10.77 -15.65 -0.42
C THR A 39 9.49 -14.82 -0.28
N ALA A 40 9.58 -13.49 -0.43
CA ALA A 40 8.42 -12.60 -0.34
C ALA A 40 7.35 -12.93 -1.39
N LEU A 41 7.75 -13.09 -2.66
CA LEU A 41 6.79 -13.42 -3.72
C LEU A 41 6.27 -14.84 -3.62
N GLN A 42 7.12 -15.80 -3.25
CA GLN A 42 6.73 -17.19 -3.08
C GLN A 42 5.67 -17.34 -1.97
N TYR A 43 5.77 -16.56 -0.89
CA TYR A 43 4.75 -16.54 0.15
C TYR A 43 3.35 -16.22 -0.39
N LEU A 44 3.21 -15.21 -1.26
CA LEU A 44 1.92 -14.88 -1.88
C LEU A 44 1.43 -15.94 -2.89
N VAL A 45 2.36 -16.57 -3.61
CA VAL A 45 2.07 -17.72 -4.47
C VAL A 45 1.51 -18.88 -3.64
N ASP A 46 2.11 -19.15 -2.48
CA ASP A 46 1.72 -20.26 -1.60
C ASP A 46 0.37 -19.99 -0.94
N LEU A 47 0.11 -18.77 -0.45
CA LEU A 47 -1.22 -18.38 0.05
C LEU A 47 -2.32 -18.60 -1.01
N THR A 48 -2.00 -18.35 -2.27
CA THR A 48 -2.95 -18.57 -3.38
C THR A 48 -3.16 -20.06 -3.65
N LYS A 49 -2.08 -20.85 -3.67
CA LYS A 49 -2.14 -22.32 -3.86
C LYS A 49 -2.88 -23.04 -2.73
N GLU A 50 -2.69 -22.60 -1.50
CA GLU A 50 -3.38 -23.11 -0.31
C GLU A 50 -4.83 -22.62 -0.21
N ARG A 51 -5.30 -21.81 -1.16
CA ARG A 51 -6.64 -21.21 -1.19
C ARG A 51 -6.92 -20.32 0.03
N LEU A 52 -5.87 -19.74 0.62
CA LEU A 52 -5.95 -18.74 1.67
C LEU A 52 -6.11 -17.32 1.10
N LEU A 53 -5.59 -17.07 -0.10
CA LEU A 53 -5.81 -15.86 -0.90
C LEU A 53 -6.50 -16.26 -2.21
N SER A 54 -7.51 -15.51 -2.66
CA SER A 54 -8.15 -15.79 -3.96
C SER A 54 -7.23 -15.41 -5.11
N ILE A 55 -7.21 -16.22 -6.17
CA ILE A 55 -6.53 -15.85 -7.43
C ILE A 55 -7.12 -14.58 -8.04
N ASP A 56 -8.40 -14.27 -7.78
CA ASP A 56 -9.06 -13.05 -8.23
C ASP A 56 -8.44 -11.79 -7.63
N ALA A 57 -7.62 -11.90 -6.57
CA ALA A 57 -6.85 -10.78 -6.04
C ALA A 57 -5.98 -10.10 -7.10
N LEU A 58 -5.57 -10.83 -8.16
CA LEU A 58 -4.88 -10.29 -9.33
C LEU A 58 -5.70 -9.27 -10.14
N ASN A 59 -6.99 -9.13 -9.85
CA ASN A 59 -7.92 -8.21 -10.50
C ASN A 59 -8.64 -7.28 -9.50
N TRP A 60 -8.33 -7.38 -8.21
CA TRP A 60 -8.98 -6.57 -7.18
C TRP A 60 -8.19 -5.29 -6.92
N THR A 61 -8.88 -4.15 -7.01
CA THR A 61 -8.41 -2.92 -6.36
C THR A 61 -8.42 -3.10 -4.84
N GLN A 62 -7.81 -2.16 -4.11
CA GLN A 62 -7.87 -2.16 -2.64
C GLN A 62 -9.32 -2.01 -2.14
N GLN A 63 -10.18 -1.33 -2.91
CA GLN A 63 -11.60 -1.23 -2.60
C GLN A 63 -12.34 -2.56 -2.82
N ASP A 64 -12.01 -3.30 -3.87
CA ASP A 64 -12.57 -4.63 -4.12
C ASP A 64 -12.17 -5.60 -3.01
N ALA A 65 -10.90 -5.58 -2.60
CA ALA A 65 -10.41 -6.39 -1.49
C ALA A 65 -11.14 -6.08 -0.18
N MET A 66 -11.35 -4.79 0.14
CA MET A 66 -12.15 -4.36 1.29
C MET A 66 -13.61 -4.83 1.18
N THR A 67 -14.17 -4.82 -0.03
CA THR A 67 -15.53 -5.30 -0.30
C THR A 67 -15.65 -6.80 -0.04
N GLN A 68 -14.67 -7.61 -0.44
CA GLN A 68 -14.67 -9.04 -0.13
C GLN A 68 -14.64 -9.30 1.38
N TRP A 69 -13.82 -8.55 2.12
CA TRP A 69 -13.71 -8.69 3.57
C TRP A 69 -14.98 -8.24 4.30
N THR A 70 -15.50 -7.05 4.01
CA THR A 70 -16.75 -6.55 4.64
C THR A 70 -17.96 -7.44 4.32
N ALA A 71 -17.96 -8.14 3.18
CA ALA A 71 -18.96 -9.15 2.82
C ALA A 71 -18.75 -10.51 3.50
N GLY A 72 -17.77 -10.66 4.39
CA GLY A 72 -17.48 -11.90 5.11
C GLY A 72 -16.86 -13.00 4.24
N LYS A 73 -16.28 -12.65 3.09
CA LYS A 73 -15.66 -13.63 2.17
C LYS A 73 -14.18 -13.89 2.49
N ALA A 74 -13.54 -13.03 3.28
CA ALA A 74 -12.19 -13.20 3.80
C ALA A 74 -12.13 -12.90 5.30
N ALA A 75 -11.29 -13.62 6.05
CA ALA A 75 -11.14 -13.41 7.50
C ALA A 75 -10.31 -12.15 7.84
N MET A 76 -9.26 -11.88 7.07
CA MET A 76 -8.37 -10.72 7.21
C MET A 76 -8.32 -9.90 5.91
N CYS A 77 -8.02 -8.62 6.02
CA CYS A 77 -7.77 -7.74 4.88
C CYS A 77 -6.53 -6.88 5.10
N ILE A 78 -5.66 -6.80 4.09
CA ILE A 78 -4.57 -5.81 4.06
C ILE A 78 -5.06 -4.56 3.34
N ASN A 79 -5.06 -3.44 4.06
CA ASN A 79 -5.51 -2.15 3.54
C ASN A 79 -4.99 -0.98 4.38
N GLY A 80 -5.27 0.25 3.94
CA GLY A 80 -4.93 1.47 4.64
C GLY A 80 -6.07 2.14 5.40
N PRO A 81 -5.78 3.25 6.12
CA PRO A 81 -6.74 3.94 6.98
C PRO A 81 -7.92 4.55 6.21
N TRP A 82 -7.75 4.89 4.92
CA TRP A 82 -8.81 5.42 4.05
C TRP A 82 -10.01 4.46 3.90
N ASN A 83 -9.85 3.17 4.24
CA ASN A 83 -10.94 2.20 4.25
C ASN A 83 -11.64 2.05 5.60
N LEU A 84 -11.21 2.75 6.67
CA LEU A 84 -11.88 2.72 7.97
C LEU A 84 -13.37 3.13 7.89
N PRO A 85 -13.77 4.18 7.12
CA PRO A 85 -15.20 4.50 6.96
C PRO A 85 -16.01 3.36 6.33
N ALA A 86 -15.46 2.69 5.31
CA ALA A 86 -16.11 1.54 4.66
C ALA A 86 -16.20 0.35 5.62
N ALA A 87 -15.13 0.05 6.37
CA ALA A 87 -15.12 -1.01 7.37
C ALA A 87 -16.19 -0.79 8.46
N ARG A 88 -16.26 0.42 9.03
CA ARG A 88 -17.26 0.78 10.06
C ARG A 88 -18.69 0.68 9.55
N SER A 89 -18.94 1.05 8.29
CA SER A 89 -20.29 1.08 7.72
C SER A 89 -20.77 -0.32 7.29
N ASN A 90 -19.87 -1.11 6.70
CA ASN A 90 -20.25 -2.31 5.95
C ASN A 90 -19.95 -3.62 6.68
N ALA A 91 -18.93 -3.69 7.54
CA ALA A 91 -18.65 -4.91 8.30
C ALA A 91 -19.76 -5.18 9.32
N LYS A 92 -20.33 -6.40 9.30
CA LYS A 92 -21.41 -6.84 10.21
C LYS A 92 -20.92 -7.81 11.29
N PHE A 93 -19.62 -7.75 11.58
CA PHE A 93 -18.92 -8.61 12.54
C PHE A 93 -17.95 -7.74 13.37
N ASN A 94 -17.49 -8.27 14.50
CA ASN A 94 -16.46 -7.59 15.29
C ASN A 94 -15.12 -7.66 14.58
N TRP A 95 -14.39 -6.54 14.54
CA TRP A 95 -13.11 -6.44 13.86
C TRP A 95 -12.15 -5.52 14.59
N ASP A 96 -10.86 -5.67 14.26
CA ASP A 96 -9.81 -4.80 14.74
C ASP A 96 -8.74 -4.55 13.67
N VAL A 97 -7.85 -3.60 13.95
CA VAL A 97 -6.70 -3.29 13.11
C VAL A 97 -5.43 -3.65 13.86
N VAL A 98 -4.51 -4.31 13.18
CA VAL A 98 -3.18 -4.63 13.70
C VAL A 98 -2.12 -4.23 12.67
N PRO A 99 -0.86 -4.01 13.07
CA PRO A 99 0.23 -3.83 12.12
C PRO A 99 0.36 -5.02 11.17
N LEU A 100 1.03 -4.82 10.03
CA LEU A 100 1.40 -5.92 9.16
C LEU A 100 2.23 -6.97 9.93
N PRO A 101 2.07 -8.27 9.65
CA PRO A 101 2.86 -9.31 10.28
C PRO A 101 4.35 -9.08 10.05
N ARG A 102 5.17 -9.25 11.09
CA ARG A 102 6.62 -9.05 10.97
C ARG A 102 7.29 -10.25 10.30
N GLY A 103 8.04 -10.00 9.22
CA GLY A 103 9.00 -10.94 8.63
C GLY A 103 10.35 -10.93 9.36
N LYS A 104 11.46 -10.78 8.61
CA LYS A 104 12.79 -10.56 9.22
C LYS A 104 12.84 -9.20 9.93
N GLN A 105 12.15 -8.22 9.38
CA GLN A 105 11.98 -6.86 9.92
C GLN A 105 10.53 -6.40 9.78
N GLU A 106 10.16 -5.36 10.52
CA GLU A 106 8.87 -4.67 10.30
C GLU A 106 9.00 -3.80 9.06
N ALA A 107 7.98 -3.78 8.20
CA ALA A 107 7.88 -2.80 7.14
C ALA A 107 6.44 -2.34 6.97
N SER A 108 6.30 -1.05 6.65
CA SER A 108 5.04 -0.45 6.19
C SER A 108 5.37 0.47 5.03
N ILE A 109 4.35 0.89 4.30
CA ILE A 109 4.51 1.71 3.10
C ILE A 109 3.86 3.08 3.27
N LEU A 110 4.57 4.12 2.85
CA LEU A 110 4.06 5.48 2.84
C LEU A 110 3.17 5.69 1.61
N GLY A 111 1.90 5.98 1.87
CA GLY A 111 0.89 6.38 0.90
C GLY A 111 0.56 7.87 0.98
N GLY A 112 -0.59 8.23 0.40
CA GLY A 112 -1.10 9.61 0.35
C GLY A 112 -0.65 10.38 -0.88
N GLU A 113 -1.15 11.60 -0.97
CA GLU A 113 -0.99 12.48 -2.13
C GLU A 113 -0.34 13.80 -1.72
N ASN A 114 0.40 14.40 -2.66
CA ASN A 114 0.95 15.75 -2.51
C ASN A 114 0.21 16.71 -3.42
N TRP A 115 0.01 17.94 -2.95
CA TRP A 115 -0.40 19.04 -3.82
C TRP A 115 0.74 19.45 -4.75
N ALA A 116 0.41 19.70 -6.02
CA ALA A 116 1.33 20.22 -7.01
C ALA A 116 0.64 21.27 -7.87
N ILE A 117 1.35 22.36 -8.19
CA ILE A 117 0.91 23.36 -9.16
C ILE A 117 1.69 23.09 -10.45
N THR A 118 0.97 22.95 -11.57
CA THR A 118 1.61 22.73 -12.87
C THR A 118 2.34 23.99 -13.33
N VAL A 119 3.49 23.82 -13.97
CA VAL A 119 4.28 24.94 -14.53
C VAL A 119 3.53 25.72 -15.61
N THR A 120 2.51 25.12 -16.22
CA THR A 120 1.68 25.73 -17.28
C THR A 120 0.45 26.48 -16.76
N SER A 121 0.16 26.42 -15.46
CA SER A 121 -1.00 27.08 -14.87
C SER A 121 -0.92 28.61 -15.07
N GLN A 122 -2.04 29.21 -15.45
CA GLN A 122 -2.19 30.67 -15.53
C GLN A 122 -2.64 31.29 -14.19
N HIS A 123 -2.90 30.46 -13.17
CA HIS A 123 -3.42 30.85 -11.85
C HIS A 123 -2.54 30.30 -10.72
N GLN A 124 -1.22 30.43 -10.86
CA GLN A 124 -0.27 29.85 -9.90
C GLN A 124 -0.39 30.47 -8.51
N ALA A 125 -0.66 31.78 -8.43
CA ALA A 125 -0.82 32.48 -7.16
C ALA A 125 -2.10 32.05 -6.44
N GLU A 126 -3.23 32.00 -7.14
CA GLU A 126 -4.52 31.58 -6.59
C GLU A 126 -4.51 30.09 -6.20
N ALA A 127 -3.89 29.24 -7.01
CA ALA A 127 -3.68 27.83 -6.67
C ALA A 127 -2.83 27.69 -5.39
N TRP A 128 -1.83 28.54 -5.21
CA TRP A 128 -1.02 28.55 -3.98
C TRP A 128 -1.82 29.00 -2.76
N GLU A 129 -2.65 30.04 -2.88
CA GLU A 129 -3.57 30.47 -1.81
C GLU A 129 -4.55 29.35 -1.44
N PHE A 130 -5.11 28.64 -2.43
CA PHE A 130 -5.96 27.48 -2.20
C PHE A 130 -5.21 26.36 -1.46
N ILE A 131 -4.00 26.01 -1.89
CA ILE A 131 -3.20 24.98 -1.21
C ILE A 131 -2.97 25.39 0.24
N LYS A 132 -2.55 26.64 0.53
CA LYS A 132 -2.38 27.12 1.91
C LYS A 132 -3.66 26.95 2.73
N TRP A 133 -4.80 27.36 2.20
CA TRP A 133 -6.10 27.17 2.86
C TRP A 133 -6.41 25.69 3.16
N THR A 134 -6.16 24.77 2.21
CA THR A 134 -6.34 23.33 2.48
C THR A 134 -5.41 22.80 3.58
N GLN A 135 -4.29 23.48 3.83
CA GLN A 135 -3.32 23.11 4.86
C GLN A 135 -3.54 23.84 6.20
N ASP A 136 -4.52 24.75 6.28
CA ASP A 136 -4.94 25.34 7.54
C ASP A 136 -5.39 24.23 8.50
N GLN A 137 -4.97 24.33 9.76
CA GLN A 137 -5.07 23.22 10.70
C GLN A 137 -6.51 22.72 10.88
N SER A 138 -7.49 23.63 10.97
CA SER A 138 -8.91 23.28 11.11
C SER A 138 -9.47 22.63 9.84
N VAL A 139 -9.17 23.19 8.67
CA VAL A 139 -9.62 22.69 7.37
C VAL A 139 -9.07 21.29 7.12
N LEU A 140 -7.76 21.12 7.29
CA LEU A 140 -7.10 19.84 7.11
C LEU A 140 -7.62 18.81 8.11
N LYS A 141 -7.78 19.18 9.40
CA LYS A 141 -8.28 18.25 10.42
C LYS A 141 -9.68 17.74 10.09
N GLU A 142 -10.59 18.63 9.71
CA GLU A 142 -11.96 18.25 9.32
C GLU A 142 -11.96 17.30 8.12
N TYR A 143 -11.22 17.65 7.06
CA TYR A 143 -11.08 16.83 5.87
C TYR A 143 -10.52 15.43 6.19
N LEU A 144 -9.47 15.36 7.01
CA LEU A 144 -8.80 14.10 7.30
C LEU A 144 -9.68 13.14 8.10
N LEU A 145 -10.38 13.66 9.12
CA LEU A 145 -11.27 12.87 9.96
C LEU A 145 -12.48 12.36 9.17
N GLY A 146 -13.04 13.18 8.27
CA GLY A 146 -14.16 12.78 7.41
C GLY A 146 -13.80 11.65 6.44
N ASN A 147 -12.56 11.61 5.95
CA ASN A 147 -12.10 10.64 4.94
C ASN A 147 -11.34 9.44 5.51
N GLY A 148 -11.11 9.39 6.84
CA GLY A 148 -10.29 8.34 7.45
C GLY A 148 -8.82 8.41 7.02
N THR A 149 -8.34 9.57 6.58
CA THR A 149 -6.95 9.79 6.17
C THR A 149 -6.13 10.35 7.32
N LEU A 150 -4.81 10.17 7.27
CA LEU A 150 -3.91 10.60 8.33
C LEU A 150 -3.22 11.92 7.98
N PRO A 151 -2.90 12.76 8.98
CA PRO A 151 -2.20 14.00 8.73
C PRO A 151 -0.76 13.77 8.29
N SER A 152 -0.33 14.49 7.25
CA SER A 152 1.07 14.63 6.86
C SER A 152 1.87 15.59 7.78
N ARG A 153 1.17 16.31 8.67
CA ARG A 153 1.76 17.24 9.64
C ARG A 153 1.89 16.60 11.03
N THR A 154 3.06 16.76 11.64
CA THR A 154 3.39 16.15 12.94
C THR A 154 2.67 16.78 14.12
N ASP A 155 2.25 18.04 14.02
CA ASP A 155 1.44 18.73 15.02
C ASP A 155 0.04 18.10 15.14
N LEU A 156 -0.61 17.84 14.00
CA LEU A 156 -1.88 17.11 13.95
C LEU A 156 -1.74 15.64 14.31
N GLY A 157 -0.61 14.99 14.02
CA GLY A 157 -0.36 13.59 14.39
C GLY A 157 -0.39 13.32 15.90
N LYS A 158 -0.27 14.36 16.75
CA LYS A 158 -0.38 14.28 18.21
C LYS A 158 -1.78 14.64 18.74
N ASP A 159 -2.65 15.12 17.87
CA ASP A 159 -4.00 15.53 18.26
C ASP A 159 -4.82 14.28 18.64
N SER A 160 -5.47 14.35 19.80
CA SER A 160 -6.31 13.27 20.34
C SER A 160 -7.33 12.74 19.33
N ALA A 161 -7.83 13.58 18.42
CA ALA A 161 -8.78 13.17 17.39
C ALA A 161 -8.23 12.09 16.45
N PHE A 162 -6.91 11.99 16.26
CA PHE A 162 -6.31 10.97 15.40
C PHE A 162 -5.85 9.71 16.14
N ILE A 163 -5.68 9.78 17.47
CA ILE A 163 -5.07 8.72 18.27
C ILE A 163 -6.03 8.10 19.31
N GLN A 164 -7.19 8.71 19.55
CA GLN A 164 -8.16 8.20 20.52
C GLN A 164 -8.89 6.95 20.01
N ASP A 165 -9.12 6.83 18.70
CA ASP A 165 -9.60 5.59 18.11
C ASP A 165 -8.44 4.58 18.02
N PRO A 166 -8.46 3.46 18.77
CA PRO A 166 -7.39 2.48 18.75
C PRO A 166 -7.10 1.93 17.35
N LYS A 167 -8.12 1.83 16.49
CA LYS A 167 -7.98 1.29 15.13
C LYS A 167 -7.22 2.25 14.22
N GLN A 168 -7.45 3.55 14.40
CA GLN A 168 -6.74 4.60 13.67
C GLN A 168 -5.34 4.81 14.23
N ALA A 169 -5.15 4.70 15.55
CA ALA A 169 -3.87 4.85 16.22
C ALA A 169 -2.80 3.86 15.72
N VAL A 170 -3.21 2.64 15.30
CA VAL A 170 -2.31 1.66 14.67
C VAL A 170 -1.68 2.23 13.40
N PHE A 171 -2.46 2.88 12.54
CA PHE A 171 -1.94 3.48 11.32
C PHE A 171 -1.09 4.73 11.60
N VAL A 172 -1.47 5.57 12.57
CA VAL A 172 -0.64 6.72 13.00
C VAL A 172 0.74 6.24 13.45
N LYS A 173 0.80 5.15 14.21
CA LYS A 173 2.07 4.56 14.65
C LYS A 173 2.87 4.00 13.47
N ALA A 174 2.20 3.35 12.51
CA ALA A 174 2.84 2.79 11.32
C ALA A 174 3.45 3.87 10.40
N LEU A 175 2.93 5.11 10.39
CA LEU A 175 3.51 6.20 9.61
C LEU A 175 4.95 6.53 10.01
N VAL A 176 5.33 6.34 11.28
CA VAL A 176 6.67 6.68 11.79
C VAL A 176 7.76 5.85 11.12
N THR A 177 7.45 4.61 10.74
CA THR A 177 8.38 3.67 10.12
C THR A 177 8.00 3.33 8.67
N ALA A 178 6.98 3.99 8.12
CA ALA A 178 6.52 3.77 6.76
C ALA A 178 7.59 4.20 5.75
N LYS A 179 7.92 3.31 4.81
CA LYS A 179 8.95 3.55 3.81
C LYS A 179 8.36 4.23 2.57
N PRO A 180 8.98 5.33 2.08
CA PRO A 180 8.54 5.98 0.84
C PRO A 180 8.98 5.18 -0.39
N ARG A 181 8.22 5.32 -1.49
CA ARG A 181 8.58 4.81 -2.83
C ARG A 181 9.50 5.77 -3.60
N ALA A 182 10.56 6.25 -2.93
CA ALA A 182 11.46 7.28 -3.46
C ALA A 182 12.56 6.71 -4.38
N TYR A 183 12.17 6.03 -5.47
CA TYR A 183 13.10 5.36 -6.40
C TYR A 183 13.37 6.16 -7.68
N GLY A 184 13.30 7.49 -7.59
CA GLY A 184 13.57 8.40 -8.69
C GLY A 184 12.46 8.51 -9.74
N PRO A 185 12.68 9.30 -10.81
CA PRO A 185 11.64 9.65 -11.79
C PRO A 185 11.15 8.46 -12.63
N ASN A 186 11.94 7.39 -12.70
CA ASN A 186 11.56 6.16 -13.41
C ASN A 186 10.67 5.23 -12.56
N TYR A 187 10.32 5.60 -11.33
CA TYR A 187 9.50 4.76 -10.45
C TYR A 187 8.24 4.18 -11.12
N PRO A 188 7.45 4.93 -11.92
CA PRO A 188 6.29 4.35 -12.59
C PRO A 188 6.63 3.15 -13.50
N LYS A 189 7.77 3.21 -14.21
CA LYS A 189 8.26 2.08 -15.04
C LYS A 189 8.76 0.93 -14.17
N ILE A 190 9.52 1.24 -13.12
CA ILE A 190 10.02 0.25 -12.15
C ILE A 190 8.85 -0.52 -11.53
N SER A 191 7.84 0.20 -11.03
CA SER A 191 6.63 -0.37 -10.44
C SER A 191 5.92 -1.30 -11.44
N ASN A 192 5.79 -0.89 -12.71
CA ASN A 192 5.17 -1.73 -13.72
C ASN A 192 5.88 -3.08 -13.93
N TYR A 193 7.22 -3.11 -13.92
CA TYR A 193 7.97 -4.37 -14.02
C TYR A 193 7.76 -5.27 -12.79
N VAL A 194 7.66 -4.70 -11.59
CA VAL A 194 7.32 -5.45 -10.37
C VAL A 194 5.90 -6.00 -10.45
N GLN A 195 4.95 -5.22 -10.97
CA GLN A 195 3.57 -5.66 -11.18
C GLN A 195 3.49 -6.86 -12.12
N GLN A 196 4.19 -6.80 -13.25
CA GLN A 196 4.27 -7.92 -14.18
C GLN A 196 4.90 -9.18 -13.54
N ALA A 197 5.91 -9.01 -12.67
CA ALA A 197 6.55 -10.13 -12.00
C ALA A 197 5.60 -10.86 -11.05
N PHE A 198 4.90 -10.15 -10.16
CA PHE A 198 3.97 -10.84 -9.26
C PHE A 198 2.77 -11.42 -10.00
N GLN A 199 2.31 -10.77 -11.07
CA GLN A 199 1.24 -11.29 -11.93
C GLN A 199 1.64 -12.63 -12.55
N ALA A 200 2.83 -12.70 -13.16
CA ALA A 200 3.34 -13.92 -13.78
C ALA A 200 3.58 -15.05 -12.76
N ALA A 201 4.07 -14.71 -11.56
CA ALA A 201 4.33 -15.71 -10.53
C ALA A 201 3.05 -16.30 -9.92
N ILE A 202 2.11 -15.43 -9.52
CA ILE A 202 0.89 -15.84 -8.81
C ILE A 202 -0.10 -16.54 -9.74
N SER A 203 -0.16 -16.15 -11.02
CA SER A 203 -0.91 -16.88 -12.05
C SER A 203 -0.27 -18.20 -12.48
N GLY A 204 0.95 -18.51 -12.01
CA GLY A 204 1.68 -19.74 -12.34
C GLY A 204 2.37 -19.73 -13.71
N GLN A 205 2.39 -18.60 -14.43
CA GLN A 205 3.10 -18.47 -15.71
C GLN A 205 4.62 -18.58 -15.56
N LYS A 206 5.17 -18.15 -14.41
CA LYS A 206 6.59 -18.25 -14.07
C LYS A 206 6.76 -18.68 -12.61
N SER A 207 7.91 -19.24 -12.27
CA SER A 207 8.30 -19.35 -10.86
C SER A 207 8.53 -17.95 -10.27
N ALA A 208 8.38 -17.79 -8.95
CA ALA A 208 8.65 -16.52 -8.27
C ALA A 208 10.08 -16.00 -8.57
N SER A 209 11.08 -16.88 -8.49
CA SER A 209 12.48 -16.54 -8.77
C SER A 209 12.68 -16.08 -10.22
N THR A 210 12.15 -16.83 -11.19
CA THR A 210 12.29 -16.48 -12.62
C THR A 210 11.58 -15.17 -12.96
N ALA A 211 10.41 -14.92 -12.37
CA ALA A 211 9.67 -13.68 -12.57
C ALA A 211 10.45 -12.47 -12.03
N LEU A 212 10.99 -12.57 -10.82
CA LEU A 212 11.75 -11.49 -10.19
C LEU A 212 13.12 -11.25 -10.82
N GLN A 213 13.81 -12.30 -11.28
CA GLN A 213 15.05 -12.15 -12.05
C GLN A 213 14.82 -11.33 -13.34
N ALA A 214 13.74 -11.60 -14.07
CA ALA A 214 13.38 -10.84 -15.26
C ALA A 214 13.06 -9.38 -14.94
N ALA A 215 12.33 -9.12 -13.85
CA ALA A 215 12.09 -7.75 -13.39
C ALA A 215 13.38 -7.06 -12.96
N SER A 216 14.27 -7.74 -12.23
CA SER A 216 15.56 -7.19 -11.76
C SER A 216 16.41 -6.67 -12.92
N GLN A 217 16.49 -7.42 -14.03
CA GLN A 217 17.20 -6.98 -15.24
C GLN A 217 16.65 -5.70 -15.85
N SER A 218 15.34 -5.48 -15.75
CA SER A 218 14.67 -4.28 -16.28
C SER A 218 14.70 -3.11 -15.29
N VAL A 219 14.69 -3.40 -13.98
CA VAL A 219 14.64 -2.40 -12.90
C VAL A 219 16.01 -1.81 -12.60
N LYS A 220 17.08 -2.63 -12.54
CA LYS A 220 18.43 -2.17 -12.15
C LYS A 220 18.93 -0.95 -12.94
N PRO A 221 18.78 -0.88 -14.28
CA PRO A 221 19.22 0.29 -15.05
C PRO A 221 18.39 1.56 -14.83
N LEU A 222 17.19 1.44 -14.24
CA LEU A 222 16.26 2.56 -14.05
C LEU A 222 16.37 3.21 -12.69
N LEU A 223 16.99 2.53 -11.73
CA LEU A 223 17.20 3.01 -10.38
C LEU A 223 18.18 4.20 -10.37
N PRO A 224 18.00 5.15 -9.45
CA PRO A 224 18.97 6.22 -9.26
C PRO A 224 20.33 5.63 -8.88
N SER A 225 21.40 6.28 -9.37
CA SER A 225 22.79 5.94 -9.06
C SER A 225 23.15 6.19 -7.59
#